data_AF-A0A522ELN8-F1
#
_entry.id   AF-A0A522ELN8-F1
#
_cell.length_a   1.000
_cell.length_b   1.000
_cell.length_c   1.000
_cell.angle_alpha   90.00
_cell.angle_beta   90.00
_cell.angle_gamma   90.00
#
_symmetry.space_group_name_H-M   'P 1'
#
loop_
_entity.id
_entity.type
_entity.pdbx_description
1 polymer ?
#
loop_
_entity_poly.entity_id
_entity_poly.type
_entity_poly.pdbx_seq_one_letter_code
_entity_poly.pdbx_strand_id
1 'polypeptide(L)'
;MTTTLILTKGNKMLYTKIMLSFLIVAQIVLLNGCATTKPESPLTQSPTESIFFDSGLFDADLSSKLYQNPEKFTIKPAAGVNVNKMPERIDKWLSKIKQENGSVQLKEYSPNSTKDIGLLIDMAVTLFDLAKDAALYHPATQYDAIVEYDKASGDVKQIMLFKKAQ
;
A
#
# COMPACT_ATOMS: atom_id res chain seq x y z
N MET A 1 -18.47 -79.53 -38.34
CA MET A 1 -18.69 -79.81 -36.90
C MET A 1 -18.20 -78.61 -36.13
N THR A 2 -19.10 -78.02 -35.34
CA THR A 2 -18.99 -76.69 -34.76
C THR A 2 -18.60 -76.83 -33.29
N THR A 3 -17.50 -76.20 -32.86
CA THR A 3 -17.20 -76.04 -31.42
C THR A 3 -16.83 -74.60 -31.13
N THR A 4 -17.75 -73.95 -30.43
CA THR A 4 -17.66 -72.61 -29.84
C THR A 4 -16.65 -72.61 -28.68
N LEU A 5 -15.84 -71.55 -28.57
CA LEU A 5 -15.08 -71.27 -27.34
C LEU A 5 -15.40 -69.85 -26.87
N ILE A 6 -15.94 -69.78 -25.65
CA ILE A 6 -16.54 -68.62 -24.99
C ILE A 6 -15.41 -67.73 -24.46
N LEU A 7 -15.33 -66.47 -24.90
CA LEU A 7 -14.47 -65.46 -24.30
C LEU A 7 -15.20 -64.81 -23.11
N THR A 8 -14.71 -65.11 -21.91
CA THR A 8 -15.22 -64.62 -20.63
C THR A 8 -14.78 -63.17 -20.35
N LYS A 9 -15.79 -62.38 -20.00
CA LYS A 9 -15.80 -60.99 -19.57
C LYS A 9 -15.19 -60.87 -18.17
N GLY A 10 -13.85 -60.86 -18.04
CA GLY A 10 -13.17 -60.95 -16.73
C GLY A 10 -12.15 -59.86 -16.37
N ASN A 11 -11.63 -59.07 -17.32
CA ASN A 11 -10.37 -58.35 -17.09
C ASN A 11 -10.46 -56.82 -17.15
N LYS A 12 -11.64 -56.19 -17.10
CA LYS A 12 -11.70 -54.71 -17.07
C LYS A 12 -11.52 -54.11 -15.67
N MET A 13 -11.86 -54.86 -14.60
CA MET A 13 -11.85 -54.33 -13.24
C MET A 13 -10.47 -54.37 -12.54
N LEU A 14 -9.54 -55.19 -13.03
CA LEU A 14 -8.20 -55.33 -12.46
C LEU A 14 -7.25 -54.23 -12.96
N TYR A 15 -7.32 -53.88 -14.25
CA TYR A 15 -6.49 -52.82 -14.83
C TYR A 15 -6.88 -51.43 -14.33
N THR A 16 -8.16 -51.17 -14.03
CA THR A 16 -8.58 -49.88 -13.46
C THR A 16 -8.05 -49.69 -12.04
N LYS A 17 -7.97 -50.75 -11.22
CA LYS A 17 -7.42 -50.67 -9.85
C LYS A 17 -5.89 -50.52 -9.85
N ILE A 18 -5.19 -51.19 -10.77
CA ILE A 18 -3.72 -51.07 -10.89
C ILE A 18 -3.34 -49.69 -11.47
N MET A 19 -4.10 -49.14 -12.42
CA MET A 19 -3.91 -47.77 -12.93
C MET A 19 -4.24 -46.69 -11.89
N LEU A 20 -5.28 -46.88 -11.06
CA LEU A 20 -5.60 -45.92 -9.99
C LEU A 20 -4.54 -45.90 -8.88
N SER A 21 -3.93 -47.06 -8.58
CA SER A 21 -2.96 -47.19 -7.49
C SER A 21 -1.57 -46.62 -7.84
N PHE A 22 -1.24 -46.47 -9.14
CA PHE A 22 -0.02 -45.78 -9.59
C PHE A 22 -0.19 -44.25 -9.67
N LEU A 23 -1.42 -43.75 -9.86
CA LEU A 23 -1.70 -42.31 -9.94
C LEU A 23 -1.57 -41.61 -8.56
N ILE A 24 -1.82 -42.34 -7.47
CA ILE A 24 -1.78 -41.79 -6.10
C ILE A 24 -0.34 -41.70 -5.55
N VAL A 25 0.57 -42.57 -5.97
CA VAL A 25 1.96 -42.58 -5.48
C VAL A 25 2.81 -41.49 -6.14
N ALA A 26 2.42 -40.99 -7.32
CA ALA A 26 3.12 -39.92 -8.03
C ALA A 26 2.96 -38.51 -7.40
N GLN A 27 2.05 -38.32 -6.45
CA GLN A 27 1.81 -36.99 -5.83
C GLN A 27 2.69 -36.69 -4.59
N ILE A 28 3.43 -37.65 -4.05
CA ILE A 28 4.13 -37.46 -2.75
C ILE A 28 5.56 -36.89 -2.90
N VAL A 29 6.10 -36.74 -4.12
CA VAL A 29 7.54 -36.41 -4.35
C VAL A 29 7.77 -34.97 -4.85
N LEU A 30 6.91 -34.00 -4.51
CA LEU A 30 7.14 -32.59 -4.91
C LEU A 30 7.23 -31.59 -3.73
N LEU A 31 7.34 -32.04 -2.48
CA LEU A 31 7.37 -31.14 -1.31
C LEU A 31 8.77 -30.79 -0.77
N ASN A 32 9.87 -31.16 -1.45
CA ASN A 32 11.19 -30.61 -1.11
C ASN A 32 11.49 -29.39 -1.99
N GLY A 33 10.62 -28.39 -1.90
CA GLY A 33 10.92 -27.04 -2.35
C GLY A 33 12.00 -26.45 -1.45
N CYS A 34 13.19 -26.28 -2.02
CA CYS A 34 14.34 -25.65 -1.39
C CYS A 34 13.92 -24.32 -0.75
N ALA A 35 13.96 -24.23 0.58
CA ALA A 35 13.93 -22.97 1.29
C ALA A 35 15.25 -22.23 1.01
N THR A 36 15.34 -21.60 -0.16
CA THR A 36 16.28 -20.49 -0.37
C THR A 36 15.82 -19.39 0.56
N THR A 37 16.47 -19.30 1.72
CA THR A 37 16.52 -18.07 2.49
C THR A 37 17.25 -17.06 1.61
N LYS A 38 16.47 -16.32 0.82
CA LYS A 38 16.94 -15.07 0.22
C LYS A 38 17.58 -14.29 1.37
N PRO A 39 18.87 -13.91 1.29
CA PRO A 39 19.41 -12.95 2.22
C PRO A 39 18.48 -11.75 2.11
N GLU A 40 17.79 -11.43 3.21
CA GLU A 40 17.18 -10.14 3.40
C GLU A 40 18.34 -9.14 3.33
N SER A 41 18.63 -8.73 2.09
CA SER A 41 19.43 -7.56 1.80
C SER A 41 18.85 -6.48 2.70
N PRO A 42 19.66 -5.80 3.52
CA PRO A 42 19.16 -4.73 4.37
C PRO A 42 18.38 -3.82 3.44
N LEU A 43 17.05 -3.81 3.64
CA LEU A 43 16.15 -2.95 2.91
C LEU A 43 16.86 -1.60 2.88
N THR A 44 17.25 -1.17 1.68
CA THR A 44 17.54 0.24 1.46
C THR A 44 16.17 0.87 1.62
N GLN A 45 15.76 1.07 2.86
CA GLN A 45 14.51 1.70 3.23
C GLN A 45 14.65 3.10 2.65
N SER A 46 13.96 3.31 1.52
CA SER A 46 13.82 4.63 0.96
C SER A 46 13.39 5.57 2.09
N PRO A 47 13.97 6.77 2.22
CA PRO A 47 13.65 7.67 3.31
C PRO A 47 12.13 7.82 3.41
N THR A 48 11.55 7.32 4.50
CA THR A 48 10.13 7.39 4.83
C THR A 48 9.72 8.81 5.26
N GLU A 49 10.53 9.80 4.91
CA GLU A 49 10.34 11.19 5.26
C GLU A 49 10.96 12.15 4.24
N SER A 50 10.43 13.36 4.18
CA SER A 50 11.00 14.47 3.40
C SER A 50 10.65 15.81 4.00
N ILE A 51 11.58 16.76 3.91
CA ILE A 51 11.35 18.15 4.33
C ILE A 51 10.61 18.86 3.20
N PHE A 52 9.54 19.57 3.54
CA PHE A 52 8.83 20.43 2.61
C PHE A 52 9.67 21.66 2.25
N PHE A 53 9.70 21.98 0.98
CA PHE A 53 10.17 23.25 0.45
C PHE A 53 9.32 23.60 -0.76
N ASP A 54 8.97 24.88 -0.93
CA ASP A 54 8.01 25.29 -1.94
C ASP A 54 8.63 25.37 -3.35
N SER A 55 8.82 24.21 -3.97
CA SER A 55 9.38 24.06 -5.31
C SER A 55 8.83 22.82 -6.01
N GLY A 56 8.79 22.82 -7.35
CA GLY A 56 8.44 21.64 -8.13
C GLY A 56 9.39 20.45 -7.91
N LEU A 57 10.62 20.71 -7.44
CA LEU A 57 11.55 19.65 -7.04
C LEU A 57 11.02 18.82 -5.85
N PHE A 58 10.28 19.45 -4.93
CA PHE A 58 9.62 18.73 -3.84
C PHE A 58 8.54 17.80 -4.38
N ASP A 59 7.75 18.25 -5.35
CA ASP A 59 6.68 17.41 -5.93
C ASP A 59 7.24 16.19 -6.66
N ALA A 60 8.29 16.39 -7.46
CA ALA A 60 8.93 15.30 -8.19
C ALA A 60 9.54 14.26 -7.23
N ASP A 61 10.19 14.72 -6.16
CA ASP A 61 10.77 13.87 -5.12
C ASP A 61 9.69 13.12 -4.34
N LEU A 62 8.63 13.81 -3.89
CA LEU A 62 7.52 13.19 -3.18
C LEU A 62 6.81 12.16 -4.05
N SER A 63 6.53 12.50 -5.32
CA SER A 63 5.94 11.58 -6.29
C SER A 63 6.78 10.31 -6.41
N SER A 64 8.09 10.44 -6.66
CA SER A 64 9.01 9.32 -6.79
C SER A 64 9.06 8.44 -5.53
N LYS A 65 9.01 9.05 -4.34
CA LYS A 65 9.03 8.33 -3.06
C LYS A 65 7.71 7.59 -2.79
N LEU A 66 6.57 8.20 -3.10
CA LEU A 66 5.27 7.54 -2.97
C LEU A 66 5.06 6.45 -4.04
N TYR A 67 5.65 6.59 -5.21
CA TYR A 67 5.66 5.51 -6.23
C TYR A 67 6.33 4.23 -5.73
N GLN A 68 7.26 4.33 -4.77
CA GLN A 68 7.86 3.16 -4.12
C GLN A 68 6.91 2.47 -3.14
N ASN A 69 5.69 3.00 -3.00
CA ASN A 69 4.59 2.45 -2.20
C ASN A 69 4.96 2.15 -0.74
N PRO A 70 5.64 3.07 -0.02
CA PRO A 70 5.91 2.86 1.40
C PRO A 70 4.60 2.79 2.21
N GLU A 71 4.59 1.97 3.26
CA GLU A 71 3.40 1.82 4.14
C GLU A 71 3.03 3.13 4.86
N LYS A 72 4.03 3.95 5.17
CA LYS A 72 3.91 5.29 5.75
C LYS A 72 4.87 6.24 5.04
N PHE A 73 4.57 7.52 4.98
CA PHE A 73 5.50 8.55 4.56
C PHE A 73 5.27 9.84 5.34
N THR A 74 6.32 10.52 5.80
CA THR A 74 6.19 11.71 6.65
C THR A 74 6.76 12.95 5.97
N ILE A 75 5.93 13.94 5.69
CA ILE A 75 6.39 15.25 5.25
C ILE A 75 6.61 16.12 6.49
N LYS A 76 7.82 16.65 6.64
CA LYS A 76 8.20 17.61 7.67
C LYS A 76 8.09 19.02 7.11
N PRO A 77 7.10 19.83 7.53
CA PRO A 77 6.95 21.18 7.03
C PRO A 77 8.18 22.03 7.37
N ALA A 78 8.58 22.93 6.46
CA ALA A 78 9.45 24.03 6.82
C ALA A 78 8.76 24.94 7.86
N ALA A 79 9.55 25.72 8.62
CA ALA A 79 9.01 26.65 9.59
C ALA A 79 7.97 27.59 8.97
N GLY A 80 6.87 27.84 9.68
CA GLY A 80 5.82 28.78 9.26
C GLY A 80 4.66 28.17 8.45
N VAL A 81 4.67 26.86 8.18
CA VAL A 81 3.49 26.20 7.60
C VAL A 81 2.39 26.09 8.66
N ASN A 82 1.23 26.69 8.37
CA ASN A 82 0.09 26.75 9.26
C ASN A 82 -1.12 26.04 8.64
N VAL A 83 -1.91 25.34 9.47
CA VAL A 83 -3.10 24.60 9.02
C VAL A 83 -4.11 25.48 8.30
N ASN A 84 -4.24 26.76 8.70
CA ASN A 84 -5.18 27.70 8.09
C ASN A 84 -4.62 28.38 6.84
N LYS A 85 -3.33 28.22 6.57
CA LYS A 85 -2.61 28.82 5.43
C LYS A 85 -1.71 27.77 4.79
N MET A 86 -2.30 26.64 4.44
CA MET A 86 -1.57 25.53 3.84
C MET A 86 -0.96 25.98 2.50
N PRO A 87 0.33 25.71 2.24
CA PRO A 87 0.92 25.96 0.93
C PRO A 87 0.14 25.22 -0.16
N GLU A 88 -0.15 25.91 -1.27
CA GLU A 88 -0.95 25.37 -2.39
C GLU A 88 -0.43 24.01 -2.86
N ARG A 89 0.90 23.85 -2.88
CA ARG A 89 1.57 22.63 -3.29
C ARG A 89 1.19 21.44 -2.40
N ILE A 90 1.20 21.61 -1.09
CA ILE A 90 0.72 20.59 -0.14
C ILE A 90 -0.78 20.37 -0.32
N ASP A 91 -1.55 21.44 -0.47
CA ASP A 91 -3.01 21.35 -0.62
C ASP A 91 -3.40 20.55 -1.88
N LYS A 92 -2.64 20.64 -2.98
CA LYS A 92 -2.81 19.78 -4.17
C LYS A 92 -2.59 18.30 -3.88
N TRP A 93 -1.56 17.94 -3.12
CA TRP A 93 -1.31 16.54 -2.73
C TRP A 93 -2.47 15.99 -1.90
N LEU A 94 -2.93 16.76 -0.92
CA LEU A 94 -4.05 16.39 -0.06
C LEU A 94 -5.38 16.38 -0.85
N SER A 95 -5.51 17.26 -1.84
CA SER A 95 -6.67 17.33 -2.73
C SER A 95 -6.76 16.06 -3.58
N LYS A 96 -5.64 15.60 -4.14
CA LYS A 96 -5.60 14.34 -4.89
C LYS A 96 -6.00 13.15 -4.01
N ILE A 97 -5.53 13.10 -2.77
CA ILE A 97 -5.95 12.07 -1.81
C ILE A 97 -7.47 12.08 -1.66
N LYS A 98 -8.05 13.24 -1.38
CA LYS A 98 -9.49 13.40 -1.14
C LYS A 98 -10.35 13.11 -2.37
N GLN A 99 -9.90 13.53 -3.56
CA GLN A 99 -10.56 13.24 -4.85
C GLN A 99 -10.62 11.73 -5.14
N GLU A 100 -9.66 10.97 -4.65
CA GLU A 100 -9.53 9.53 -4.88
C GLU A 100 -10.07 8.72 -3.70
N ASN A 101 -11.06 9.28 -2.99
CA ASN A 101 -11.73 8.69 -1.83
C ASN A 101 -10.80 8.37 -0.64
N GLY A 102 -9.63 9.00 -0.57
CA GLY A 102 -8.79 8.96 0.61
C GLY A 102 -9.25 9.93 1.68
N SER A 103 -8.97 9.58 2.92
CA SER A 103 -9.25 10.40 4.09
C SER A 103 -8.13 11.41 4.32
N VAL A 104 -8.49 12.66 4.63
CA VAL A 104 -7.53 13.69 5.04
C VAL A 104 -8.00 14.28 6.36
N GLN A 105 -7.30 13.98 7.44
CA GLN A 105 -7.72 14.34 8.80
C GLN A 105 -6.73 15.27 9.48
N LEU A 106 -7.25 16.11 10.36
CA LEU A 106 -6.49 16.92 11.29
C LEU A 106 -6.40 16.24 12.65
N LYS A 107 -5.22 16.26 13.24
CA LYS A 107 -4.96 15.75 14.59
C LYS A 107 -4.18 16.78 15.38
N GLU A 108 -4.60 17.05 16.61
CA GLU A 108 -3.83 17.89 17.52
C GLU A 108 -2.51 17.18 17.88
N TYR A 109 -1.38 17.87 17.68
CA TYR A 109 -0.07 17.41 18.10
C TYR A 109 0.06 17.52 19.62
N SER A 110 0.33 16.40 20.28
CA SER A 110 0.54 16.34 21.71
C SER A 110 1.88 15.66 22.00
N PRO A 111 2.91 16.40 22.46
CA PRO A 111 4.23 15.84 22.72
C PRO A 111 4.26 14.85 23.90
N ASN A 112 3.24 14.87 24.76
CA ASN A 112 3.23 14.16 26.05
C ASN A 112 2.11 13.13 26.19
N SER A 113 1.35 12.82 25.14
CA SER A 113 0.23 11.86 25.22
C SER A 113 0.69 10.44 24.94
N THR A 114 0.77 9.61 25.99
CA THR A 114 0.87 8.15 25.88
C THR A 114 -0.47 7.47 25.54
N LYS A 115 -1.56 8.24 25.49
CA LYS A 115 -2.87 7.82 25.00
C LYS A 115 -3.27 8.72 23.84
N ASP A 116 -3.21 8.19 22.63
CA ASP A 116 -3.67 8.81 21.37
C ASP A 116 -5.20 8.98 21.38
N ILE A 117 -5.73 9.87 22.23
CA ILE A 117 -7.15 10.27 22.24
C ILE A 117 -7.30 11.66 21.63
N GLY A 118 -6.50 11.97 20.62
CA GLY A 118 -6.63 13.21 19.85
C GLY A 118 -7.90 13.16 19.01
N LEU A 119 -8.66 14.26 19.01
CA LEU A 119 -9.82 14.39 18.12
C LEU A 119 -9.31 14.43 16.67
N LEU A 120 -9.80 13.50 15.86
CA LEU A 120 -9.58 13.49 14.42
C LEU A 120 -10.73 14.23 13.74
N ILE A 121 -10.40 15.25 12.95
CA ILE A 121 -11.37 16.11 12.27
C ILE A 121 -11.12 16.01 10.77
N ASP A 122 -12.16 15.81 9.95
CA ASP A 122 -12.00 15.85 8.49
C ASP A 122 -11.53 17.24 8.04
N MET A 123 -10.46 17.29 7.26
CA MET A 123 -9.88 18.54 6.80
C MET A 123 -10.56 19.02 5.53
N ALA A 124 -11.01 20.27 5.52
CA ALA A 124 -11.42 20.91 4.28
C ALA A 124 -10.18 21.18 3.42
N VAL A 125 -10.18 20.68 2.19
CA VAL A 125 -9.08 20.82 1.23
C VAL A 125 -9.61 21.48 -0.02
N THR A 126 -8.83 22.37 -0.63
CA THR A 126 -9.22 22.99 -1.90
C THR A 126 -9.21 21.94 -3.01
N LEU A 127 -10.28 21.87 -3.81
CA LEU A 127 -10.32 20.98 -4.97
C LEU A 127 -9.59 21.64 -6.15
N PHE A 128 -8.48 21.02 -6.57
CA PHE A 128 -7.71 21.46 -7.73
C PHE A 128 -8.02 20.58 -8.94
N ASP A 129 -8.04 21.17 -10.14
CA ASP A 129 -7.97 20.39 -11.38
C ASP A 129 -6.51 19.98 -11.61
N LEU A 130 -6.23 18.70 -11.39
CA LEU A 130 -4.90 18.09 -11.52
C LEU A 130 -4.76 17.27 -12.81
N ALA A 131 -5.66 17.44 -13.80
CA ALA A 131 -5.62 16.66 -15.03
C ALA A 131 -4.31 16.84 -15.82
N LYS A 132 -3.75 18.06 -15.80
CA LYS A 132 -2.49 18.39 -16.52
C LYS A 132 -1.27 17.68 -15.95
N ASP A 133 -1.28 17.43 -14.64
CA ASP A 133 -0.18 16.84 -13.89
C ASP A 133 -0.60 15.50 -13.26
N ALA A 134 -1.53 14.79 -13.92
CA ALA A 134 -2.18 13.60 -13.35
C ALA A 134 -1.16 12.54 -12.93
N ALA A 135 -0.09 12.34 -13.71
CA ALA A 135 0.99 11.41 -13.41
C ALA A 135 1.78 11.82 -12.15
N LEU A 136 2.05 13.12 -11.97
CA LEU A 136 2.82 13.62 -10.83
C LEU A 136 2.12 13.28 -9.52
N TYR A 137 0.81 13.55 -9.44
CA TYR A 137 0.03 13.35 -8.23
C TYR A 137 -0.55 11.94 -8.08
N HIS A 138 -0.48 11.10 -9.13
CA HIS A 138 -1.05 9.75 -9.14
C HIS A 138 -0.67 8.88 -7.92
N PRO A 139 0.58 8.86 -7.43
CA PRO A 139 0.94 8.04 -6.27
C PRO A 139 0.10 8.30 -5.03
N ALA A 140 -0.40 9.53 -4.87
CA ALA A 140 -1.22 9.93 -3.74
C ALA A 140 -2.58 9.20 -3.69
N THR A 141 -3.05 8.61 -4.79
CA THR A 141 -4.34 7.90 -4.81
C THR A 141 -4.36 6.68 -3.88
N GLN A 142 -3.20 6.18 -3.46
CA GLN A 142 -3.06 4.99 -2.60
C GLN A 142 -3.01 5.32 -1.10
N TYR A 143 -3.12 6.60 -0.73
CA TYR A 143 -2.84 7.06 0.64
C TYR A 143 -4.02 7.78 1.29
N ASP A 144 -4.13 7.62 2.60
CA ASP A 144 -4.81 8.54 3.52
C ASP A 144 -3.78 9.50 4.13
N ALA A 145 -4.23 10.63 4.67
CA ALA A 145 -3.39 11.64 5.28
C ALA A 145 -3.87 12.05 6.68
N ILE A 146 -2.91 12.26 7.58
CA ILE A 146 -3.10 12.95 8.86
C ILE A 146 -2.17 14.15 8.92
N VAL A 147 -2.74 15.33 9.08
CA VAL A 147 -2.03 16.58 9.32
C VAL A 147 -2.03 16.83 10.82
N GLU A 148 -0.85 16.69 11.44
CA GLU A 148 -0.67 17.01 12.86
C GLU A 148 -0.28 18.48 13.03
N TYR A 149 -1.01 19.18 13.90
CA TYR A 149 -0.84 20.61 14.10
C TYR A 149 -0.81 20.99 15.59
N ASP A 150 -0.09 22.05 15.92
CA ASP A 150 -0.14 22.66 17.25
C ASP A 150 -1.46 23.42 17.41
N LYS A 151 -2.25 23.06 18.43
CA LYS A 151 -3.56 23.68 18.65
C LYS A 151 -3.46 25.19 18.96
N ALA A 152 -2.40 25.62 19.64
CA ALA A 152 -2.27 27.01 20.08
C ALA A 152 -1.83 27.93 18.94
N SER A 153 -0.88 27.50 18.11
CA SER A 153 -0.39 28.32 16.99
C SER A 153 -1.04 28.00 15.64
N GLY A 154 -1.59 26.81 15.48
CA GLY A 154 -2.02 26.28 14.18
C GLY A 154 -0.87 25.75 13.32
N ASP A 155 0.37 25.74 13.84
CA ASP A 155 1.53 25.33 13.06
C ASP A 155 1.50 23.82 12.79
N VAL A 156 1.67 23.46 11.53
CA VAL A 156 1.75 22.05 11.13
C VAL A 156 3.08 21.49 11.61
N LYS A 157 3.04 20.39 12.36
CA LYS A 157 4.23 19.70 12.87
C LYS A 157 4.68 18.61 11.91
N GLN A 158 3.73 17.91 11.31
CA GLN A 158 3.98 16.90 10.28
C GLN A 158 2.74 16.57 9.49
N ILE A 159 2.93 16.07 8.29
CA ILE A 159 1.88 15.50 7.45
C ILE A 159 2.27 14.06 7.21
N MET A 160 1.47 13.13 7.70
CA MET A 160 1.73 11.71 7.56
C MET A 160 0.79 11.13 6.52
N LEU A 161 1.35 10.48 5.52
CA LEU A 161 0.64 9.71 4.52
C LEU A 161 0.73 8.24 4.92
N PHE A 162 -0.39 7.53 4.89
CA PHE A 162 -0.46 6.11 5.21
C PHE A 162 -1.20 5.39 4.10
N LYS A 163 -0.74 4.20 3.75
CA LYS A 163 -1.41 3.40 2.74
C LYS A 163 -2.86 3.14 3.16
N LYS A 164 -3.79 3.32 2.23
CA LYS A 164 -5.21 3.03 2.45
C LYS A 164 -5.39 1.56 2.81
N ALA A 165 -6.32 1.28 3.73
CA ALA A 165 -6.79 -0.09 3.94
C ALA A 165 -7.51 -0.57 2.67
N GLN A 166 -7.14 -1.75 2.17
CA GLN A 166 -7.78 -2.39 1.01
C GLN A 166 -9.12 -3.03 1.37
#